data_AF-A0A2W0BLX5-F1
#
_entry.id   AF-A0A2W0BLX5-F1
#
_cell.length_a   1.000
_cell.length_b   1.000
_cell.length_c   1.000
_cell.angle_alpha   90.00
_cell.angle_beta   90.00
_cell.angle_gamma   90.00
#
_symmetry.space_group_name_H-M   'P 1'
#
loop_
_entity.id
_entity.type
_entity.pdbx_description
1 polymer ?
#
loop_
_entity_poly.entity_id
_entity_poly.type
_entity_poly.pdbx_seq_one_letter_code
_entity_poly.pdbx_strand_id
1 'polypeptide(L)'
;YTFSSIRFRPRVAVATDIASGDRDSHDPDLQTFNALFQSGTYSGRAQILGPNNAIRLEPSVALQFAEWVTASAGWGFYWRQNAGDGLYGIPGNLIVPANGVSSRYEGSRPIAQVDWQVTRHVSAHLNYIYVFNARFEEQSVHGTHSMSFISPWITYRF
;
A
#
# COMPACT_ATOMS: atom_id res chain seq x y z
N TYR A 1 -16.28 -0.31 10.64
CA TYR A 1 -17.30 -0.75 11.61
C TYR A 1 -16.74 -1.87 12.49
N THR A 2 -17.11 -1.93 13.77
CA THR A 2 -16.65 -2.98 14.71
C THR A 2 -17.82 -3.77 15.27
N PHE A 3 -17.79 -5.09 15.15
CA PHE A 3 -18.82 -5.98 15.70
C PHE A 3 -18.45 -6.40 17.13
N SER A 4 -18.87 -5.62 18.12
CA SER A 4 -18.48 -5.82 19.53
C SER A 4 -19.02 -7.09 20.19
N SER A 5 -20.13 -7.64 19.69
CA SER A 5 -20.81 -8.82 20.22
C SER A 5 -20.30 -10.15 19.64
N ILE A 6 -19.42 -10.10 18.64
CA ILE A 6 -18.84 -11.29 17.98
C ILE A 6 -17.47 -11.60 18.60
N ARG A 7 -17.12 -12.88 18.70
CA ARG A 7 -15.80 -13.32 19.19
C ARG A 7 -14.68 -12.61 18.41
N PHE A 8 -13.68 -12.13 19.15
CA PHE A 8 -12.56 -11.32 18.65
C PHE A 8 -12.90 -9.94 18.10
N ARG A 9 -14.14 -9.46 18.31
CA ARG A 9 -14.57 -8.10 18.00
C ARG A 9 -14.13 -7.63 16.60
N PRO A 10 -14.48 -8.36 15.52
CA PRO A 10 -13.97 -8.07 14.19
C PRO A 10 -14.29 -6.62 13.80
N ARG A 11 -13.28 -5.92 13.29
CA ARG A 11 -13.39 -4.57 12.76
C ARG A 11 -13.16 -4.59 11.27
N VAL A 12 -14.21 -4.34 10.49
CA VAL A 12 -14.14 -4.22 9.03
C VAL A 12 -13.97 -2.76 8.65
N ALA A 13 -13.10 -2.45 7.71
CA ALA A 13 -12.90 -1.12 7.16
C ALA A 13 -12.69 -1.18 5.65
N VAL A 14 -12.93 -0.07 4.98
CA VAL A 14 -12.56 0.14 3.58
C VAL A 14 -11.85 1.48 3.52
N ALA A 15 -10.66 1.50 2.93
CA ALA A 15 -9.91 2.71 2.64
C ALA A 15 -9.88 2.93 1.12
N THR A 16 -9.99 4.18 0.70
CA THR A 16 -9.88 4.58 -0.71
C THR A 16 -9.15 5.90 -0.80
N ASP A 17 -8.26 6.02 -1.78
CA ASP A 17 -7.55 7.25 -2.10
C ASP A 17 -7.34 7.37 -3.60
N ILE A 18 -7.23 8.62 -4.06
CA ILE A 18 -7.02 8.99 -5.44
C ILE A 18 -6.03 10.15 -5.45
N ALA A 19 -4.97 10.03 -6.23
CA ALA A 19 -4.03 11.10 -6.51
C ALA A 19 -3.86 11.26 -8.01
N SER A 20 -3.79 12.51 -8.45
CA SER A 20 -3.74 12.84 -9.88
C SER A 20 -2.45 12.34 -10.52
N GLY A 21 -2.56 11.91 -11.77
CA GLY A 21 -1.43 11.80 -12.70
C GLY A 21 -1.38 12.98 -13.65
N ASP A 22 -0.25 13.12 -14.32
CA ASP A 22 0.04 14.15 -15.31
C ASP A 22 -0.91 14.00 -16.49
N ARG A 23 -1.40 15.12 -17.05
CA ARG A 23 -2.29 15.10 -18.21
C ARG A 23 -1.54 15.26 -19.53
N ASP A 24 -0.34 15.85 -19.52
CA ASP A 24 0.45 16.06 -20.73
C ASP A 24 1.96 15.94 -20.47
N SER A 25 2.50 14.76 -20.80
CA SER A 25 3.93 14.46 -20.65
C SER A 25 4.87 15.28 -21.54
N HIS A 26 4.36 16.18 -22.39
CA HIS A 26 5.14 17.04 -23.28
C HIS A 26 5.30 18.47 -22.78
N ASP A 27 4.63 18.83 -21.67
CA ASP A 27 4.79 20.11 -21.03
C ASP A 27 5.72 19.99 -19.78
N PRO A 28 6.28 21.09 -19.26
CA PRO A 28 7.14 21.05 -18.08
C PRO A 28 6.35 20.98 -16.76
N ASP A 29 5.02 21.00 -16.80
CA ASP A 29 4.18 21.04 -15.62
C ASP A 29 3.98 19.61 -15.10
N LEU A 30 4.35 19.36 -13.83
CA LEU A 30 4.26 18.01 -13.28
C LEU A 30 2.84 17.44 -13.34
N GLN A 31 1.83 18.25 -12.95
CA GLN A 31 0.38 17.95 -12.86
C GLN A 31 -0.04 16.67 -12.06
N THR A 32 0.92 15.79 -11.76
CA THR A 32 0.86 14.67 -10.84
C THR A 32 0.95 15.19 -9.40
N PHE A 33 0.20 14.55 -8.51
CA PHE A 33 0.29 14.82 -7.08
C PHE A 33 1.76 14.68 -6.62
N ASN A 34 2.24 15.62 -5.81
CA ASN A 34 3.57 15.55 -5.21
C ASN A 34 3.44 15.58 -3.69
N ALA A 35 3.76 14.47 -3.07
CA ALA A 35 3.63 14.31 -1.63
C ALA A 35 4.95 14.71 -0.96
N LEU A 36 5.16 16.02 -0.80
CA LEU A 36 6.41 16.67 -0.36
C LEU A 36 7.03 16.12 0.94
N PHE A 37 6.25 15.41 1.78
CA PHE A 37 6.72 14.77 3.03
C PHE A 37 5.98 13.46 3.33
N GLN A 38 6.10 12.46 2.46
CA GLN A 38 5.47 11.16 2.73
C GLN A 38 6.13 10.44 3.90
N SER A 39 5.34 10.13 4.93
CA SER A 39 5.69 9.05 5.85
C SER A 39 5.52 7.72 5.13
N GLY A 40 6.52 6.84 5.18
CA GLY A 40 6.46 5.47 4.62
C GLY A 40 5.38 4.57 5.25
N THR A 41 4.58 5.10 6.18
CA THR A 41 3.36 4.48 6.69
C THR A 41 2.21 4.48 5.68
N TYR A 42 2.20 5.39 4.70
CA TYR A 42 1.09 5.55 3.74
C TYR A 42 0.96 4.38 2.75
N SER A 43 2.07 3.88 2.21
CA SER A 43 2.08 2.83 1.18
C SER A 43 2.00 1.40 1.73
N GLY A 44 1.68 1.25 3.02
CA GLY A 44 2.08 0.05 3.76
C GLY A 44 3.61 0.01 3.90
N ARG A 45 4.12 -0.62 4.96
CA ARG A 45 5.56 -0.57 5.29
C ARG A 45 6.49 -1.22 4.24
N ALA A 46 5.96 -1.79 3.15
CA ALA A 46 6.75 -2.24 2.00
C ALA A 46 7.25 -1.09 1.11
N GLN A 47 6.71 0.13 1.24
CA GLN A 47 7.28 1.35 0.65
C GLN A 47 7.61 1.31 -0.86
N ILE A 48 6.84 0.58 -1.66
CA ILE A 48 7.24 0.28 -3.06
C ILE A 48 6.89 1.44 -4.02
N LEU A 49 5.71 2.05 -3.86
CA LEU A 49 5.19 3.10 -4.74
C LEU A 49 4.64 4.28 -3.92
N GLY A 50 4.81 5.50 -4.44
CA GLY A 50 4.13 6.70 -3.93
C GLY A 50 2.68 6.77 -4.43
N PRO A 51 1.84 7.66 -3.87
CA PRO A 51 0.44 7.84 -4.29
C PRO A 51 0.31 8.52 -5.66
N ASN A 52 1.40 8.95 -6.25
CA ASN A 52 1.42 9.75 -7.46
C ASN A 52 0.80 8.94 -8.60
N ASN A 53 -0.17 9.52 -9.31
CA ASN A 53 -0.92 8.83 -10.36
C ASN A 53 -1.65 7.55 -9.90
N ALA A 54 -2.12 7.46 -8.64
CA ALA A 54 -2.70 6.23 -8.11
C ALA A 54 -4.17 6.38 -7.67
N ILE A 55 -4.92 5.29 -7.80
CA ILE A 55 -6.22 5.03 -7.22
C ILE A 55 -6.06 3.76 -6.39
N ARG A 56 -6.46 3.79 -5.12
CA ARG A 56 -6.48 2.62 -4.23
C ARG A 56 -7.87 2.34 -3.71
N LEU A 57 -8.18 1.05 -3.62
CA LEU A 57 -9.29 0.50 -2.84
C LEU A 57 -8.75 -0.61 -1.93
N GLU A 58 -8.96 -0.51 -0.63
CA GLU A 58 -8.43 -1.47 0.34
C GLU A 58 -9.50 -1.85 1.38
N PRO A 59 -10.29 -2.90 1.14
CA PRO A 59 -11.01 -3.58 2.19
C PRO A 59 -10.03 -4.22 3.19
N SER A 60 -10.37 -4.14 4.48
CA SER A 60 -9.59 -4.74 5.56
C SER A 60 -10.46 -5.23 6.70
N VAL A 61 -9.93 -6.20 7.44
CA VAL A 61 -10.49 -6.73 8.68
C VAL A 61 -9.40 -6.80 9.74
N ALA A 62 -9.73 -6.42 10.97
CA ALA A 62 -8.90 -6.60 12.14
C ALA A 62 -9.64 -7.44 13.19
N LEU A 63 -8.93 -8.34 13.84
CA LEU A 63 -9.39 -9.23 14.89
C LEU A 63 -8.59 -8.97 16.16
N GLN A 64 -9.29 -8.72 17.26
CA GLN A 64 -8.69 -8.58 18.59
C GLN A 64 -8.74 -9.92 19.31
N PHE A 65 -7.64 -10.67 19.28
CA PHE A 65 -7.56 -11.98 19.94
C PHE A 65 -7.50 -11.86 21.47
N ALA A 66 -6.85 -10.79 21.94
CA ALA A 66 -6.79 -10.39 23.35
C ALA A 66 -6.53 -8.87 23.41
N GLU A 67 -6.60 -8.26 24.59
CA GLU A 67 -6.36 -6.82 24.75
C GLU A 67 -4.96 -6.38 24.27
N TRP A 68 -4.00 -7.31 24.28
CA TRP A 68 -2.62 -7.10 23.87
C TRP A 68 -2.27 -7.63 22.47
N VAL A 69 -3.19 -8.29 21.76
CA VAL A 69 -2.88 -8.92 20.46
C VAL A 69 -3.99 -8.61 19.47
N THR A 70 -3.61 -7.92 18.40
CA THR A 70 -4.48 -7.65 17.25
C THR A 70 -3.82 -8.23 16.00
N ALA A 71 -4.59 -8.96 15.19
CA ALA A 71 -4.17 -9.29 13.84
C ALA A 71 -5.08 -8.56 12.85
N SER A 72 -4.54 -8.14 11.73
CA SER A 72 -5.31 -7.54 10.65
C SER A 72 -4.88 -8.08 9.31
N ALA A 73 -5.80 -8.08 8.37
CA ALA A 73 -5.54 -8.37 6.97
C ALA A 73 -6.29 -7.37 6.10
N GLY A 74 -5.64 -6.93 5.03
CA GLY A 74 -6.20 -6.03 4.04
C GLY A 74 -5.89 -6.54 2.64
N TRP A 75 -6.67 -6.11 1.66
CA TRP A 75 -6.41 -6.39 0.26
C TRP A 75 -6.46 -5.10 -0.53
N GLY A 76 -5.31 -4.53 -0.85
CA GLY A 76 -5.22 -3.31 -1.65
C GLY A 76 -5.31 -3.62 -3.13
N PHE A 77 -6.20 -2.94 -3.85
CA PHE A 77 -6.29 -2.92 -5.30
C PHE A 77 -5.83 -1.56 -5.80
N TYR A 78 -4.96 -1.54 -6.81
CA TYR A 78 -4.29 -0.32 -7.27
C TYR A 78 -4.47 -0.11 -8.78
N TRP A 79 -4.75 1.13 -9.17
CA TRP A 79 -4.86 1.55 -10.56
C TRP A 79 -4.20 2.91 -10.80
N ARG A 80 -3.72 3.13 -12.03
CA ARG A 80 -3.28 4.43 -12.50
C ARG A 80 -4.44 5.38 -12.74
N GLN A 81 -4.35 6.58 -12.16
CA GLN A 81 -5.33 7.65 -12.35
C GLN A 81 -5.29 8.19 -13.80
N ASN A 82 -4.14 8.17 -14.44
CA ASN A 82 -3.91 8.39 -15.87
C ASN A 82 -2.99 7.30 -16.45
N ALA A 83 -3.46 6.63 -17.50
CA ALA A 83 -2.68 5.60 -18.20
C ALA A 83 -1.56 6.18 -19.09
N GLY A 84 -1.66 7.46 -19.46
CA GLY A 84 -0.62 8.18 -20.20
C GLY A 84 0.57 8.59 -19.31
N ASP A 85 0.40 8.52 -17.99
CA ASP A 85 1.42 8.87 -17.01
C ASP A 85 2.01 7.60 -16.34
N GLY A 86 3.23 7.71 -15.83
CA GLY A 86 3.99 6.62 -15.22
C GLY A 86 3.65 6.34 -13.76
N LEU A 87 4.39 5.42 -13.15
CA LEU A 87 4.38 5.18 -11.70
C LEU A 87 5.63 5.75 -11.07
N TYR A 88 5.45 6.28 -9.86
CA TYR A 88 6.50 6.97 -9.13
C TYR A 88 6.79 6.30 -7.80
N GLY A 89 8.05 6.33 -7.41
CA GLY A 89 8.48 5.94 -6.07
C GLY A 89 8.05 6.97 -5.03
N ILE A 90 8.21 6.62 -3.75
CA ILE A 90 7.95 7.53 -2.62
C ILE A 90 8.70 8.88 -2.75
N PRO A 91 9.97 8.92 -3.20
CA PRO A 91 10.66 10.19 -3.42
C PRO A 91 10.12 11.04 -4.58
N GLY A 92 9.10 10.56 -5.31
CA GLY A 92 8.56 11.22 -6.49
C GLY A 92 9.34 10.95 -7.78
N ASN A 93 10.31 10.05 -7.77
CA ASN A 93 11.05 9.67 -8.96
C ASN A 93 10.23 8.70 -9.83
N LEU A 94 10.28 8.85 -11.15
CA LEU A 94 9.65 7.92 -12.09
C LEU A 94 10.33 6.55 -11.97
N ILE A 95 9.55 5.50 -11.66
CA ILE A 95 10.01 4.11 -11.56
C ILE A 95 9.62 3.35 -12.82
N VAL A 96 8.39 3.58 -13.28
CA VAL A 96 7.83 2.92 -14.46
C VAL A 96 7.26 3.97 -15.42
N PRO A 97 7.85 4.19 -16.60
CA PRO A 97 7.25 5.05 -17.61
C PRO A 97 5.98 4.42 -18.19
N ALA A 98 5.04 5.26 -18.67
CA ALA A 98 3.78 4.79 -19.25
C ALA A 98 3.98 3.91 -20.50
N ASN A 99 4.99 4.22 -21.33
CA ASN A 99 5.41 3.47 -22.53
C ASN A 99 4.25 3.06 -23.47
N GLY A 100 3.17 3.85 -23.54
CA GLY A 100 2.01 3.57 -24.39
C GLY A 100 1.11 2.43 -23.89
N VAL A 101 1.31 1.91 -22.69
CA VAL A 101 0.46 0.88 -22.09
C VAL A 101 -0.83 1.52 -21.57
N SER A 102 -1.98 1.14 -22.13
CA SER A 102 -3.28 1.71 -21.74
C SER A 102 -3.91 1.08 -20.50
N SER A 103 -3.35 -0.03 -19.99
CA SER A 103 -3.87 -0.71 -18.80
C SER A 103 -3.69 0.14 -17.55
N ARG A 104 -4.79 0.49 -16.90
CA ARG A 104 -4.77 1.24 -15.63
C ARG A 104 -4.48 0.36 -14.43
N TYR A 105 -4.91 -0.89 -14.44
CA TYR A 105 -4.72 -1.76 -13.28
C TYR A 105 -3.24 -2.11 -13.10
N GLU A 106 -2.71 -1.82 -11.92
CA GLU A 106 -1.31 -2.04 -11.54
C GLU A 106 -1.13 -3.39 -10.87
N GLY A 107 -2.08 -3.76 -10.01
CA GLY A 107 -1.97 -4.99 -9.23
C GLY A 107 -2.78 -4.99 -7.94
N SER A 108 -2.64 -6.11 -7.24
CA SER A 108 -3.25 -6.39 -5.95
C SER A 108 -2.16 -6.64 -4.91
N ARG A 109 -2.33 -6.11 -3.72
CA ARG A 109 -1.36 -6.24 -2.62
C ARG A 109 -2.11 -6.64 -1.35
N PRO A 110 -2.29 -7.94 -1.06
CA PRO A 110 -2.74 -8.35 0.25
C PRO A 110 -1.66 -8.08 1.31
N ILE A 111 -2.13 -7.65 2.47
CA ILE A 111 -1.32 -7.31 3.63
C ILE A 111 -1.86 -8.10 4.82
N ALA A 112 -0.97 -8.67 5.61
CA ALA A 112 -1.29 -9.27 6.90
C ALA A 112 -0.36 -8.69 7.96
N GLN A 113 -0.94 -8.26 9.08
CA GLN A 113 -0.21 -7.64 10.17
C GLN A 113 -0.61 -8.25 11.51
N VAL A 114 0.36 -8.41 12.41
CA VAL A 114 0.15 -8.77 13.81
C VAL A 114 0.82 -7.73 14.67
N ASP A 115 0.04 -7.12 15.55
CA ASP A 115 0.47 -6.18 16.58
C ASP A 115 0.33 -6.85 17.94
N TRP A 116 1.44 -6.95 18.67
CA TRP A 116 1.48 -7.62 19.95
C TRP A 116 2.19 -6.76 21.00
N GLN A 117 1.45 -6.40 22.05
CA GLN A 117 2.02 -5.85 23.27
C GLN A 117 2.52 -6.97 24.18
N VAL A 118 3.80 -7.31 24.04
CA VAL A 118 4.44 -8.40 24.78
C VAL A 118 4.49 -8.09 26.28
N THR A 119 4.87 -6.86 26.63
CA THR A 119 4.86 -6.35 28.02
C THR A 119 4.49 -4.85 28.03
N ARG A 120 4.43 -4.21 29.20
CA ARG A 120 4.21 -2.75 29.26
C ARG A 120 5.32 -1.92 28.59
N HIS A 121 6.52 -2.47 28.45
CA HIS A 121 7.68 -1.79 27.86
C HIS A 121 8.02 -2.33 26.47
N VAL A 122 7.55 -3.53 26.09
CA VAL A 122 7.91 -4.20 24.83
C VAL A 122 6.69 -4.38 23.94
N SER A 123 6.80 -3.91 22.70
CA SER A 123 5.84 -4.15 21.62
C SER A 123 6.53 -4.83 20.45
N ALA A 124 5.82 -5.73 19.78
CA ALA A 124 6.25 -6.39 18.57
C ALA A 124 5.21 -6.17 17.47
N HIS A 125 5.69 -5.92 16.27
CA HIS A 125 4.88 -5.75 15.08
C HIS A 125 5.47 -6.66 13.99
N LEU A 126 4.62 -7.42 13.33
CA LEU A 126 4.99 -8.21 12.18
C LEU A 126 4.06 -7.87 11.04
N ASN A 127 4.62 -7.47 9.91
CA ASN A 127 3.87 -7.18 8.70
C ASN A 127 4.36 -8.09 7.56
N TYR A 128 3.43 -8.61 6.79
CA TYR A 128 3.67 -9.41 5.60
C TYR A 128 2.87 -8.83 4.44
N ILE A 129 3.52 -8.59 3.31
CA ILE A 129 2.89 -8.05 2.11
C ILE A 129 3.25 -8.98 0.96
N TYR A 130 2.25 -9.39 0.20
CA TYR A 130 2.46 -10.07 -1.07
C TYR A 130 2.00 -9.16 -2.20
N VAL A 131 2.70 -9.17 -3.33
CA VAL A 131 2.46 -8.28 -4.45
C VAL A 131 2.11 -9.12 -5.67
N PHE A 132 0.90 -8.93 -6.18
CA PHE A 132 0.45 -9.45 -7.47
C PHE A 132 0.49 -8.34 -8.50
N ASN A 133 1.48 -8.37 -9.37
CA ASN A 133 1.64 -7.39 -10.43
C ASN A 133 0.70 -7.71 -11.59
N ALA A 134 0.07 -6.68 -12.15
CA ALA A 134 -0.73 -6.78 -13.36
C ALA A 134 0.14 -6.47 -14.60
N ARG A 135 -0.46 -6.67 -15.78
CA ARG A 135 0.21 -6.54 -17.09
C ARG A 135 1.02 -5.26 -17.29
N PHE A 136 0.64 -4.16 -16.64
CA PHE A 136 1.38 -2.90 -16.70
C PHE A 136 2.78 -3.01 -16.08
N GLU A 137 2.87 -3.55 -14.87
CA GLU A 137 4.16 -3.75 -14.19
C GLU A 137 4.98 -4.88 -14.82
N GLU A 138 4.32 -5.90 -15.40
CA GLU A 138 4.98 -6.99 -16.13
C GLU A 138 5.68 -6.52 -17.41
N GLN A 139 5.11 -5.54 -18.11
CA GLN A 139 5.68 -4.97 -19.35
C GLN A 139 6.74 -3.89 -19.09
N SER A 140 6.97 -3.57 -17.82
CA SER A 140 7.88 -2.53 -17.38
C SER A 140 9.20 -3.14 -16.93
N VAL A 141 10.28 -2.36 -16.97
CA VAL A 141 11.71 -2.80 -16.87
C VAL A 141 12.05 -3.61 -15.59
N HIS A 142 11.11 -3.80 -14.65
CA HIS A 142 11.25 -4.55 -13.40
C HIS A 142 10.25 -5.72 -13.30
N GLY A 143 9.97 -6.39 -14.42
CA GLY A 143 9.03 -7.50 -14.58
C GLY A 143 9.30 -8.70 -13.67
N THR A 144 8.88 -8.58 -12.41
CA THR A 144 8.74 -9.71 -11.48
C THR A 144 7.25 -9.96 -11.29
N HIS A 145 6.78 -11.15 -11.62
CA HIS A 145 5.35 -11.50 -11.53
C HIS A 145 4.79 -11.42 -10.11
N SER A 146 5.64 -11.65 -9.10
CA SER A 146 5.25 -11.62 -7.70
C SER A 146 6.43 -11.27 -6.79
N MET A 147 6.19 -10.47 -5.77
CA MET A 147 7.17 -10.14 -4.74
C MET A 147 6.53 -10.26 -3.35
N SER A 148 7.32 -10.63 -2.34
CA SER A 148 6.84 -10.69 -0.96
C SER A 148 7.79 -10.00 0.00
N PHE A 149 7.24 -9.26 0.96
CA PHE A 149 7.98 -8.57 1.99
C PHE A 149 7.54 -9.06 3.36
N ILE A 150 8.52 -9.27 4.24
CA ILE A 150 8.28 -9.49 5.66
C ILE A 150 9.03 -8.42 6.43
N SER A 151 8.34 -7.79 7.39
CA SER A 151 8.88 -6.66 8.14
C SER A 151 8.55 -6.83 9.62
N PRO A 152 9.41 -7.52 10.39
CA PRO A 152 9.33 -7.55 11.83
C PRO A 152 9.88 -6.25 12.43
N TRP A 153 9.29 -5.81 13.52
CA TRP A 153 9.73 -4.65 14.29
C TRP A 153 9.48 -4.88 15.78
N ILE A 154 10.45 -4.54 16.63
CA ILE A 154 10.31 -4.60 18.08
C ILE A 154 10.64 -3.22 18.62
N THR A 155 9.76 -2.68 19.47
CA THR A 155 9.98 -1.41 20.15
C THR A 155 10.03 -1.63 21.65
N TYR A 156 11.08 -1.11 22.29
CA TYR A 156 11.17 -0.98 23.73
C TYR A 156 10.92 0.49 24.13
N ARG A 157 10.03 0.75 25.08
CA ARG A 157 9.77 2.08 25.64
C ARG A 157 10.02 2.07 27.16
N PHE A 158 10.86 3.00 27.61
CA PHE A 158 11.27 3.21 29.00
C PHE A 158 10.28 4.11 29.74
#